data_AF-A0A1I2NYN0-F1
#
_entry.id   AF-A0A1I2NYN0-F1
#
_cell.length_a   1.000
_cell.length_b   1.000
_cell.length_c   1.000
_cell.angle_alpha   90.00
_cell.angle_beta   90.00
_cell.angle_gamma   90.00
#
_symmetry.space_group_name_H-M   'P 1'
#
loop_
_entity.id
_entity.type
_entity.pdbx_description
1 polymer ?
#
loop_
_entity_poly.entity_id
_entity_poly.type
_entity_poly.pdbx_seq_one_letter_code
_entity_poly.pdbx_strand_id
1 'polypeptide(L)'
;MRKYLIYLLLKCCITIVVVFFGYWGYTSIYPFSPAAPKVTQYTEIKTKQQAIDFMLTKFSIVELLRFKKMAQDGLTSKEKDTIKRILKSRLTDEEYNIIRVFVLNRMGK
;
A
#
# COMPACT_ATOMS: atom_id res chain seq x y z
N MET A 1 27.23 -8.71 -57.50
CA MET A 1 27.40 -9.02 -56.07
C MET A 1 27.53 -7.79 -55.16
N ARG A 2 28.31 -6.75 -55.53
CA ARG A 2 28.54 -5.54 -54.69
C ARG A 2 27.29 -4.76 -54.26
N LYS A 3 26.26 -4.68 -55.11
CA LYS A 3 24.97 -4.00 -54.81
C LYS A 3 24.14 -4.73 -53.74
N TYR A 4 24.23 -6.07 -53.70
CA TYR A 4 23.53 -6.90 -52.71
C TYR A 4 24.16 -6.74 -51.31
N LEU A 5 25.49 -6.63 -51.26
CA LEU A 5 26.22 -6.38 -50.01
C LEU A 5 25.86 -5.02 -49.40
N ILE A 6 25.75 -3.97 -50.22
CA ILE A 6 25.36 -2.62 -49.77
C ILE A 6 23.92 -2.61 -49.24
N TYR A 7 23.00 -3.29 -49.93
CA TYR A 7 21.60 -3.42 -49.48
C TYR A 7 21.48 -4.17 -48.15
N LEU A 8 22.28 -5.23 -47.96
CA LEU A 8 22.30 -6.01 -46.72
C LEU A 8 22.81 -5.17 -45.53
N LEU A 9 23.87 -4.39 -45.74
CA LEU A 9 24.43 -3.50 -44.71
C LEU A 9 23.44 -2.38 -44.33
N LEU A 10 22.76 -1.79 -45.31
CA LEU A 10 21.77 -0.74 -45.06
C LEU A 10 20.59 -1.27 -44.23
N LYS A 11 20.12 -2.47 -44.54
CA LYS A 11 19.00 -3.10 -43.81
C LYS A 11 19.39 -3.45 -42.37
N CYS A 12 20.61 -3.93 -42.13
CA CYS A 12 21.15 -4.15 -40.78
C CYS A 12 21.25 -2.84 -39.98
N CYS A 13 21.78 -1.77 -40.57
CA CYS A 13 21.86 -0.47 -39.88
C CYS A 13 20.49 0.05 -39.45
N ILE A 14 19.47 -0.04 -40.33
CA ILE A 14 18.12 0.42 -40.00
C ILE A 14 17.53 -0.40 -38.85
N THR A 15 17.70 -1.72 -38.86
CA THR A 15 17.19 -2.58 -37.76
C THR A 15 17.87 -2.28 -36.43
N ILE A 16 19.19 -2.01 -36.44
CA ILE A 16 19.94 -1.68 -35.21
C ILE A 16 19.45 -0.34 -34.66
N VAL A 17 19.23 0.66 -35.51
CA VAL A 17 18.73 1.99 -35.08
C VAL A 17 17.33 1.90 -34.48
N VAL A 18 16.41 1.14 -35.09
CA VAL A 18 15.03 0.98 -34.57
C VAL A 18 15.03 0.26 -33.22
N VAL A 19 15.84 -0.79 -33.05
CA VAL A 19 15.95 -1.49 -31.76
C VAL A 19 16.59 -0.61 -30.71
N PHE A 20 17.64 0.14 -31.06
CA PHE A 20 18.35 0.99 -30.10
C PHE A 20 17.50 2.17 -29.62
N PHE A 21 16.80 2.86 -30.53
CA PHE A 21 15.90 3.97 -30.14
C PHE A 21 14.63 3.47 -29.43
N GLY A 22 14.06 2.33 -29.83
CA GLY A 22 12.93 1.74 -29.13
C GLY A 22 13.30 1.30 -27.70
N TYR A 23 14.48 0.70 -27.53
CA TYR A 23 14.94 0.22 -26.23
C TYR A 23 15.36 1.38 -25.30
N TRP A 24 16.07 2.40 -25.80
CA TRP A 24 16.40 3.59 -25.02
C TRP A 24 15.16 4.40 -24.60
N GLY A 25 14.19 4.57 -25.51
CA GLY A 25 12.94 5.27 -25.21
C GLY A 25 12.04 4.53 -24.20
N TYR A 26 12.05 3.20 -24.21
CA TYR A 26 11.24 2.40 -23.27
C TYR A 26 11.71 2.56 -21.82
N THR A 27 13.01 2.74 -21.59
CA THR A 27 13.55 2.89 -20.22
C THR A 27 13.42 4.31 -19.65
N SER A 28 13.20 5.35 -20.47
CA SER A 28 13.15 6.74 -19.98
C SER A 28 11.75 7.22 -19.59
N ILE A 29 10.69 6.51 -19.97
CA ILE A 29 9.29 6.97 -19.81
C ILE A 29 8.58 6.33 -18.60
N TYR A 30 9.12 5.24 -18.04
CA TYR A 30 8.53 4.59 -16.87
C TYR A 30 9.43 4.72 -15.64
N PRO A 31 9.36 5.85 -14.90
CA PRO A 31 9.76 5.79 -13.51
C PRO A 31 8.80 4.82 -12.81
N PHE A 32 9.30 3.65 -12.41
CA PHE A 32 8.64 2.83 -11.39
C PHE A 32 8.66 3.65 -10.09
N SER A 33 7.66 4.52 -9.93
CA SER A 33 7.36 5.21 -8.69
C SER A 33 6.31 4.36 -7.99
N PRO A 34 6.68 3.47 -7.05
CA PRO A 34 5.70 2.85 -6.20
C PRO A 34 5.04 3.99 -5.44
N ALA A 35 3.76 4.26 -5.71
CA ALA A 35 3.02 5.32 -5.05
C ALA A 35 3.26 5.21 -3.54
N ALA A 36 4.02 6.16 -2.98
CA ALA A 36 4.29 6.18 -1.55
C ALA A 36 2.93 6.21 -0.84
N PRO A 37 2.71 5.36 0.19
CA PRO A 37 1.44 5.38 0.91
C PRO A 37 1.25 6.79 1.48
N LYS A 38 0.20 7.49 1.05
CA LYS A 38 -0.16 8.81 1.60
C LYS A 38 -0.44 8.63 3.09
N VAL A 39 0.50 9.03 3.94
CA VAL A 39 0.33 9.12 5.38
C VAL A 39 -0.73 10.19 5.63
N THR A 40 -1.99 9.77 5.71
CA THR A 40 -3.13 10.67 5.86
C THR A 40 -3.53 10.63 7.32
N GLN A 41 -3.19 11.68 8.05
CA GLN A 41 -3.67 11.89 9.42
C GLN A 41 -5.16 12.27 9.33
N TYR A 42 -6.05 11.34 9.70
CA TYR A 42 -7.49 11.54 9.58
C TYR A 42 -8.04 12.23 10.82
N THR A 43 -8.74 13.35 10.62
CA THR A 43 -9.54 14.02 11.68
C THR A 43 -10.87 13.30 11.91
N GLU A 44 -11.38 12.56 10.92
CA GLU A 44 -12.63 11.81 11.00
C GLU A 44 -12.57 10.58 10.07
N ILE A 45 -13.04 9.42 10.56
CA ILE A 45 -13.11 8.17 9.79
C ILE A 45 -14.58 7.89 9.46
N LYS A 46 -14.92 7.90 8.16
CA LYS A 46 -16.30 7.70 7.69
C LYS A 46 -16.52 6.32 7.09
N THR A 47 -15.47 5.73 6.51
CA THR A 47 -15.56 4.46 5.79
C THR A 47 -14.71 3.37 6.44
N LYS A 48 -15.09 2.10 6.19
CA LYS A 48 -14.32 0.94 6.68
C LYS A 48 -12.91 0.93 6.10
N GLN A 49 -12.76 1.32 4.83
CA GLN A 49 -11.47 1.36 4.16
C GLN A 49 -10.54 2.38 4.82
N GLN A 50 -11.02 3.59 5.11
CA GLN A 50 -10.26 4.60 5.84
C GLN A 50 -9.84 4.12 7.23
N ALA A 51 -10.70 3.38 7.93
CA ALA A 51 -10.37 2.80 9.24
C ALA A 51 -9.22 1.78 9.14
N ILE A 52 -9.26 0.94 8.10
CA ILE A 52 -8.23 -0.07 7.83
C ILE A 52 -6.93 0.62 7.44
N ASP A 53 -6.97 1.54 6.47
CA ASP A 53 -5.80 2.27 6.00
C ASP A 53 -5.13 3.02 7.16
N PHE A 54 -5.93 3.66 8.02
CA PHE A 54 -5.43 4.32 9.23
C PHE A 54 -4.78 3.33 10.20
N MET A 55 -5.41 2.21 10.51
CA MET A 55 -4.83 1.18 11.37
C MET A 55 -3.51 0.64 10.79
N LEU A 56 -3.42 0.50 9.47
CA LEU A 56 -2.23 0.03 8.76
C LEU A 56 -1.06 1.03 8.81
N THR A 57 -1.33 2.30 9.10
CA THR A 57 -0.24 3.29 9.34
C THR A 57 0.45 3.09 10.69
N LYS A 58 -0.22 2.45 11.67
CA LYS A 58 0.28 2.29 13.05
C LYS A 58 0.59 0.84 13.42
N PHE A 59 -0.06 -0.10 12.75
CA PHE A 59 0.03 -1.54 13.01
C PHE A 59 0.27 -2.28 11.71
N SER A 60 1.06 -3.35 11.79
CA SER A 60 1.22 -4.26 10.67
C SER A 60 -0.04 -5.11 10.45
N ILE A 61 -0.25 -5.58 9.22
CA ILE A 61 -1.32 -6.51 8.86
C ILE A 61 -1.30 -7.76 9.78
N VAL A 62 -0.10 -8.27 10.08
CA VAL A 62 0.09 -9.47 10.92
C VAL A 62 -0.40 -9.22 12.35
N GLU A 63 -0.15 -8.04 12.92
CA GLU A 63 -0.65 -7.66 14.25
C GLU A 63 -2.18 -7.54 14.26
N LEU A 64 -2.76 -6.91 13.24
CA LEU A 64 -4.22 -6.80 13.11
C LEU A 64 -4.89 -8.17 12.98
N LEU A 65 -4.28 -9.10 12.21
CA LEU A 65 -4.75 -10.47 12.11
C LEU A 65 -4.62 -11.23 13.44
N ARG A 66 -3.56 -10.97 14.21
CA ARG A 66 -3.39 -11.54 15.55
C ARG A 66 -4.48 -11.03 16.50
N PHE A 67 -4.81 -9.74 16.47
CA PHE A 67 -5.92 -9.19 17.26
C PHE A 67 -7.27 -9.77 16.83
N LYS A 68 -7.49 -9.94 15.52
CA LYS A 68 -8.69 -10.60 15.00
C LYS A 68 -8.79 -12.03 15.54
N LYS A 69 -7.69 -12.80 15.51
CA LYS A 69 -7.66 -14.17 16.01
C LYS A 69 -7.95 -14.23 17.52
N MET A 70 -7.40 -13.30 18.31
CA MET A 70 -7.72 -13.19 19.74
C MET A 70 -9.19 -12.85 19.98
N ALA A 71 -9.82 -12.09 19.09
CA ALA A 71 -11.22 -11.71 19.22
C ALA A 71 -12.22 -12.75 18.66
N GLN A 72 -11.77 -13.79 17.95
CA GLN A 72 -12.65 -14.78 17.33
C GLN A 72 -13.47 -15.60 18.35
N ASP A 73 -12.84 -15.98 19.46
CA ASP A 73 -13.49 -16.75 20.53
C ASP A 73 -14.03 -15.85 21.66
N GLY A 74 -14.05 -14.53 21.43
CA GLY A 74 -14.32 -13.53 22.45
C GLY A 74 -13.07 -13.14 23.24
N LEU A 75 -13.01 -11.88 23.67
CA LEU A 75 -11.86 -11.36 24.42
C LEU A 75 -12.05 -11.56 25.92
N THR A 76 -11.12 -12.25 26.57
CA THR A 76 -11.05 -12.25 28.04
C THR A 76 -10.65 -10.87 28.57
N SER A 77 -10.96 -10.56 29.84
CA SER A 77 -10.58 -9.27 30.45
C SER A 77 -9.08 -8.99 30.35
N LYS A 78 -8.24 -10.02 30.49
CA LYS A 78 -6.78 -9.91 30.41
C LYS A 78 -6.31 -9.59 28.98
N GLU A 79 -6.92 -10.20 27.98
CA GLU A 79 -6.61 -9.92 26.56
C GLU A 79 -7.09 -8.53 26.14
N LYS A 80 -8.27 -8.13 26.62
CA LYS A 80 -8.80 -6.79 26.40
C LYS A 80 -7.85 -5.71 26.94
N ASP A 81 -7.33 -5.88 28.14
CA ASP A 81 -6.37 -4.94 28.73
C ASP A 81 -5.03 -4.93 27.99
N THR A 82 -4.59 -6.10 27.52
CA THR A 82 -3.37 -6.23 26.72
C THR A 82 -3.50 -5.48 25.39
N ILE A 83 -4.59 -5.71 24.65
CA ILE A 83 -4.87 -5.01 23.39
C ILE A 83 -5.00 -3.52 23.63
N LYS A 84 -5.72 -3.10 24.69
CA LYS A 84 -5.88 -1.68 25.03
C LYS A 84 -4.53 -1.00 25.32
N ARG A 85 -3.62 -1.67 26.04
CA ARG A 85 -2.28 -1.15 26.31
C ARG A 85 -1.46 -1.00 25.03
N ILE A 86 -1.52 -2.01 24.14
CA ILE A 86 -0.84 -1.97 22.85
C ILE A 86 -1.39 -0.83 21.99
N LEU A 87 -2.71 -0.67 21.93
CA LEU A 87 -3.35 0.43 21.21
C LEU A 87 -2.89 1.79 21.74
N LYS A 88 -2.97 2.02 23.07
CA LYS A 88 -2.55 3.28 23.69
C LYS A 88 -1.05 3.57 23.59
N SER A 89 -0.22 2.54 23.38
CA SER A 89 1.23 2.75 23.21
C SER A 89 1.60 3.35 21.85
N ARG A 90 0.73 3.21 20.84
CA ARG A 90 1.01 3.64 19.45
C ARG A 90 0.03 4.67 18.91
N LEU A 91 -1.18 4.72 19.48
CA LEU A 91 -2.22 5.69 19.15
C LEU A 91 -2.25 6.77 20.21
N THR A 92 -2.42 8.02 19.80
CA THR A 92 -2.79 9.09 20.73
C THR A 92 -4.23 8.89 21.23
N ASP A 93 -4.59 9.53 22.34
CA ASP A 93 -5.96 9.42 22.87
C ASP A 93 -7.01 9.95 21.88
N GLU A 94 -6.65 10.95 21.06
CA GLU A 94 -7.49 11.48 19.97
C GLU A 94 -7.69 10.43 18.87
N GLU A 95 -6.61 9.83 18.38
CA GLU A 95 -6.64 8.78 17.36
C GLU A 95 -7.46 7.56 17.81
N TYR A 96 -7.27 7.15 19.07
CA TYR A 96 -8.06 6.09 19.67
C TYR A 96 -9.55 6.45 19.73
N ASN A 97 -9.88 7.70 20.08
CA ASN A 97 -11.26 8.15 20.17
C ASN A 97 -11.95 8.18 18.79
N ILE A 98 -11.26 8.60 17.73
CA ILE A 98 -11.80 8.61 16.36
C ILE A 98 -12.20 7.20 15.93
N ILE A 99 -11.32 6.21 16.13
CA ILE A 99 -11.65 4.80 15.82
C ILE A 99 -12.81 4.32 16.69
N ARG A 100 -12.79 4.64 17.99
CA ARG A 100 -13.84 4.23 18.93
C ARG A 100 -15.21 4.75 18.50
N VAL A 101 -15.32 6.03 18.14
CA VAL A 101 -16.55 6.66 17.67
C VAL A 101 -17.04 5.99 16.38
N PHE A 102 -16.15 5.74 15.42
CA PHE A 102 -16.49 5.04 14.18
C PHE A 102 -17.06 3.64 14.44
N VAL A 103 -16.42 2.86 15.31
CA VAL A 103 -16.87 1.50 15.65
C VAL A 103 -18.20 1.53 16.39
N LEU A 104 -18.38 2.43 17.37
CA LEU A 104 -19.63 2.57 18.12
C LEU A 104 -20.80 2.97 17.21
N ASN A 105 -20.59 3.93 16.30
CA ASN A 105 -21.60 4.34 15.33
C ASN A 105 -22.00 3.20 14.39
N ARG A 106 -21.07 2.29 14.08
CA ARG A 106 -21.32 1.14 13.21
C ARG A 106 -21.97 -0.06 13.91
N MET A 107 -21.67 -0.29 15.20
CA MET A 107 -22.25 -1.37 16.00
C MET A 107 -23.61 -1.02 16.62
N GLY A 108 -23.97 0.27 16.66
CA GLY A 108 -25.29 0.73 17.12
C GLY A 108 -26.40 0.64 16.06
N LYS A 109 -26.11 0.06 14.89
CA LYS A 109 -27.09 -0.35 13.87
C LYS A 109 -27.22 -1.87 13.87
#